data_AF-A0A1F5B4H8-F1
#
_entry.id   AF-A0A1F5B4H8-F1
#
_cell.length_a   1.000
_cell.length_b   1.000
_cell.length_c   1.000
_cell.angle_alpha   90.00
_cell.angle_beta   90.00
_cell.angle_gamma   90.00
#
_symmetry.space_group_name_H-M   'P 1'
#
loop_
_entity.id
_entity.type
_entity.pdbx_description
1 polymer ?
#
loop_
_entity_poly.entity_id
_entity_poly.type
_entity_poly.pdbx_seq_one_letter_code
_entity_poly.pdbx_strand_id
1 'polypeptide(L)'
;MPYKHFTPDKRNELAALLRAGVKKKNIAKQLNRHRTTIWRERKRGEGSSGRYYTRKARRLAREKRVRANIRFRKIENDESLRKYIVKKLKKYWSPEQISGRWNKNHKRKKIGKDSIYKYAYEKRKDLVKYLRCQKGKYRRRYGTRIREKQREALKKRRIDQRPEIINQRGRQRKNNRTIQEDSER
;
A
#
# COMPACT_ATOMS: atom_id res chain seq x y z
N MET A 1 -1.75 -17.24 -22.85
CA MET A 1 -2.02 -15.91 -22.22
C MET A 1 -1.77 -15.98 -20.71
N PRO A 2 -0.90 -15.14 -20.14
CA PRO A 2 -0.62 -15.16 -18.69
C PRO A 2 -1.86 -14.76 -17.88
N TYR A 3 -2.02 -15.41 -16.73
CA TYR A 3 -3.16 -15.17 -15.84
C TYR A 3 -3.11 -13.75 -15.23
N LYS A 4 -3.99 -12.85 -15.71
CA LYS A 4 -4.10 -11.47 -15.20
C LYS A 4 -5.20 -11.36 -14.15
N HIS A 5 -4.81 -11.05 -12.92
CA HIS A 5 -5.77 -10.74 -11.85
C HIS A 5 -6.56 -9.47 -12.14
N PHE A 6 -7.77 -9.37 -11.58
CA PHE A 6 -8.55 -8.14 -11.58
C PHE A 6 -7.81 -7.05 -10.77
N THR A 7 -7.54 -5.92 -11.41
CA THR A 7 -6.97 -4.74 -10.77
C THR A 7 -8.04 -3.98 -9.97
N PRO A 8 -7.64 -3.08 -9.05
CA PRO A 8 -8.55 -2.16 -8.38
C PRO A 8 -9.50 -1.43 -9.35
N ASP A 9 -8.96 -0.88 -10.44
CA ASP A 9 -9.72 -0.05 -11.38
C ASP A 9 -10.71 -0.88 -12.19
N LYS A 10 -10.27 -2.05 -12.69
CA LYS A 10 -11.17 -2.98 -13.40
C LYS A 10 -12.31 -3.47 -12.52
N ARG A 11 -12.13 -3.56 -11.19
CA ARG A 11 -13.24 -3.86 -10.27
C ARG A 11 -14.21 -2.69 -10.13
N ASN A 12 -13.72 -1.45 -10.14
CA ASN A 12 -14.57 -0.27 -10.08
C ASN A 12 -15.39 -0.12 -11.37
N GLU A 13 -14.75 -0.33 -12.52
CA GLU A 13 -15.39 -0.36 -13.84
C GLU A 13 -16.46 -1.45 -13.91
N LEU A 14 -16.14 -2.68 -13.46
CA LEU A 14 -17.12 -3.76 -13.34
C LEU A 14 -18.32 -3.38 -12.46
N ALA A 15 -18.08 -2.69 -11.35
CA ALA A 15 -19.17 -2.26 -10.46
C ALA A 15 -20.05 -1.19 -11.12
N ALA A 16 -19.48 -0.24 -11.84
CA ALA A 16 -20.24 0.77 -12.59
C ALA A 16 -21.12 0.11 -13.66
N LEU A 17 -20.56 -0.79 -14.47
CA LEU A 17 -21.29 -1.50 -15.53
C LEU A 17 -22.40 -2.40 -14.98
N LEU A 18 -22.17 -3.06 -13.84
CA LEU A 18 -23.20 -3.86 -13.18
C LEU A 18 -24.35 -3.00 -12.61
N ARG A 19 -24.05 -1.79 -12.12
CA ARG A 19 -25.09 -0.84 -11.66
C ARG A 19 -25.89 -0.27 -12.84
N ALA A 20 -25.24 -0.05 -13.98
CA ALA A 20 -25.87 0.39 -15.22
C ALA A 20 -26.72 -0.72 -15.91
N GLY A 21 -26.84 -1.91 -15.32
CA GLY A 21 -27.66 -3.00 -15.87
C GLY A 21 -27.08 -3.69 -17.11
N VAL A 22 -25.81 -3.44 -17.45
CA VAL A 22 -25.18 -4.00 -18.66
C VAL A 22 -25.10 -5.53 -18.57
N LYS A 23 -25.52 -6.22 -19.65
CA LYS A 23 -25.43 -7.68 -19.72
C LYS A 23 -23.99 -8.16 -19.58
N LYS A 24 -23.77 -9.25 -18.81
CA LYS A 24 -22.43 -9.80 -18.49
C LYS A 24 -21.58 -10.11 -19.72
N LYS A 25 -22.20 -10.51 -20.85
CA LYS A 25 -21.52 -10.76 -22.13
C LYS A 25 -20.86 -9.49 -22.69
N ASN A 26 -21.54 -8.35 -22.56
CA ASN A 26 -21.05 -7.06 -23.05
C ASN A 26 -19.95 -6.52 -22.12
N ILE A 27 -20.13 -6.67 -20.81
CA ILE A 27 -19.08 -6.35 -19.82
C ILE A 27 -17.78 -7.14 -20.10
N ALA A 28 -17.90 -8.42 -20.44
CA ALA A 28 -16.75 -9.26 -20.78
C ALA A 28 -15.98 -8.72 -22.00
N LYS A 29 -16.70 -8.32 -23.06
CA LYS A 29 -16.11 -7.67 -24.24
C LYS A 29 -15.43 -6.35 -23.88
N GLN A 30 -16.13 -5.47 -23.17
CA GLN A 30 -15.63 -4.14 -22.80
C GLN A 30 -14.39 -4.18 -21.89
N LEU A 31 -14.39 -5.09 -20.90
CA LEU A 31 -13.23 -5.27 -20.01
C LEU A 31 -12.10 -6.09 -20.64
N ASN A 32 -12.29 -6.60 -21.86
CA ASN A 32 -11.41 -7.55 -22.54
C ASN A 32 -11.03 -8.73 -21.62
N ARG A 33 -12.07 -9.39 -21.09
CA ARG A 33 -11.95 -10.52 -20.16
C ARG A 33 -12.96 -11.60 -20.49
N HIS A 34 -12.56 -12.85 -20.26
CA HIS A 34 -13.46 -13.98 -20.46
C HIS A 34 -14.71 -13.89 -19.56
N ARG A 35 -15.87 -14.32 -20.09
CA ARG A 35 -17.17 -14.36 -19.39
C ARG A 35 -17.07 -15.03 -18.02
N THR A 36 -16.35 -16.15 -17.91
CA THR A 36 -16.22 -16.88 -16.64
C THR A 36 -15.44 -16.09 -15.60
N THR A 37 -14.48 -15.24 -16.02
CA THR A 37 -13.73 -14.36 -15.12
C THR A 37 -14.65 -13.28 -14.53
N ILE A 38 -15.53 -12.68 -15.34
CA ILE A 38 -16.55 -11.73 -14.87
C ILE A 38 -17.49 -12.40 -13.87
N TRP A 39 -17.95 -13.62 -14.18
CA TRP A 39 -18.82 -14.39 -13.28
C TRP A 39 -18.14 -14.70 -11.95
N ARG A 40 -16.90 -15.21 -11.97
CA ARG A 40 -16.10 -15.50 -10.76
C ARG A 40 -15.84 -14.25 -9.93
N GLU A 41 -15.55 -13.12 -10.58
CA GLU A 41 -15.34 -11.83 -9.89
C GLU A 41 -16.63 -11.34 -9.23
N ARG A 42 -17.74 -11.34 -9.97
CA ARG A 42 -19.06 -10.96 -9.45
C ARG A 42 -19.43 -11.81 -8.24
N LYS A 43 -19.32 -13.15 -8.35
CA LYS A 43 -19.65 -14.07 -7.26
C LYS A 43 -18.80 -13.79 -6.01
N ARG A 44 -17.52 -13.43 -6.18
CA ARG A 44 -16.66 -13.05 -5.06
C ARG A 44 -17.13 -11.78 -4.35
N GLY A 45 -17.61 -10.78 -5.08
CA GLY A 45 -18.06 -9.51 -4.52
C GLY A 45 -19.55 -9.44 -4.18
N GLU A 46 -20.32 -10.50 -4.43
CA GLU A 46 -21.76 -10.54 -4.22
C GLU A 46 -22.09 -10.42 -2.71
N GLY A 47 -22.87 -9.41 -2.34
CA GLY A 47 -23.41 -9.23 -0.99
C GLY A 47 -24.68 -10.05 -0.77
N SER A 48 -25.22 -10.02 0.46
CA SER A 48 -26.52 -10.63 0.79
C SER A 48 -27.67 -10.05 -0.03
N SER A 49 -27.58 -8.76 -0.37
CA SER A 49 -28.52 -8.06 -1.26
C SER A 49 -28.38 -8.39 -2.75
N GLY A 50 -27.52 -9.34 -3.15
CA GLY A 50 -27.23 -9.67 -4.55
C GLY A 50 -26.44 -8.59 -5.31
N ARG A 51 -26.19 -7.43 -4.69
CA ARG A 51 -25.37 -6.34 -5.25
C ARG A 51 -23.89 -6.68 -5.18
N TYR A 52 -23.13 -6.19 -6.17
CA TYR A 52 -21.68 -6.38 -6.23
C TYR A 52 -20.94 -5.27 -5.47
N TYR A 53 -20.07 -5.67 -4.53
CA TYR A 53 -19.28 -4.75 -3.72
C TYR A 53 -17.78 -4.92 -3.99
N THR A 54 -17.15 -3.86 -4.54
CA THR A 54 -15.71 -3.85 -4.87
C THR A 54 -14.84 -4.07 -3.64
N ARG A 55 -15.16 -3.42 -2.52
CA ARG A 55 -14.44 -3.55 -1.24
C ARG A 55 -14.46 -5.00 -0.74
N LYS A 56 -15.62 -5.67 -0.81
CA LYS A 56 -15.78 -7.07 -0.43
C LYS A 56 -14.93 -7.98 -1.33
N ALA A 57 -15.03 -7.82 -2.65
CA ALA A 57 -14.25 -8.61 -3.61
C ALA A 57 -12.74 -8.48 -3.38
N ARG A 58 -12.25 -7.24 -3.15
CA ARG A 58 -10.83 -6.97 -2.84
C ARG A 58 -10.40 -7.61 -1.53
N ARG A 59 -11.20 -7.47 -0.47
CA ARG A 59 -10.92 -8.06 0.84
C ARG A 59 -10.79 -9.58 0.75
N LEU A 60 -11.78 -10.26 0.17
CA LEU A 60 -11.77 -11.72 0.02
C LEU A 60 -10.61 -12.21 -0.85
N ALA A 61 -10.26 -11.48 -1.92
CA ALA A 61 -9.10 -11.82 -2.73
C ALA A 61 -7.79 -11.71 -1.93
N ARG A 62 -7.66 -10.68 -1.09
CA ARG A 62 -6.51 -10.51 -0.19
C ARG A 62 -6.45 -11.60 0.88
N GLU A 63 -7.57 -11.91 1.52
CA GLU A 63 -7.68 -12.97 2.53
C GLU A 63 -7.31 -14.33 1.96
N LYS A 64 -7.83 -14.67 0.76
CA LYS A 64 -7.47 -15.92 0.08
C LYS A 64 -5.96 -16.00 -0.19
N ARG A 65 -5.35 -14.90 -0.65
CA ARG A 65 -3.91 -14.84 -0.88
C ARG A 65 -3.11 -14.98 0.42
N VAL A 66 -3.54 -14.32 1.49
CA VAL A 66 -2.91 -14.44 2.82
C VAL A 66 -2.99 -15.89 3.29
N ARG A 67 -4.17 -16.51 3.23
CA ARG A 67 -4.39 -17.90 3.65
C ARG A 67 -3.53 -18.89 2.87
N ALA A 68 -3.47 -18.75 1.54
CA ALA A 68 -2.61 -19.58 0.70
C ALA A 68 -1.13 -19.45 1.06
N ASN A 69 -0.71 -18.29 1.57
CA ASN A 69 0.66 -18.03 1.96
C ASN A 69 1.00 -18.46 3.40
N ILE A 70 0.03 -18.82 4.25
CA ILE A 70 0.28 -19.25 5.63
C ILE A 70 1.21 -20.46 5.67
N ARG A 71 1.02 -21.44 4.78
CA ARG A 71 1.87 -22.65 4.70
C ARG A 71 3.35 -22.35 4.45
N PHE A 72 3.67 -21.21 3.85
CA PHE A 72 5.05 -20.81 3.56
C PHE A 72 5.69 -19.99 4.68
N ARG A 73 4.97 -19.69 5.77
CA ARG A 73 5.49 -18.92 6.91
C ARG A 73 6.36 -19.80 7.81
N LYS A 74 7.65 -19.85 7.47
CA LYS A 74 8.67 -20.67 8.16
C LYS A 74 8.69 -20.51 9.70
N ILE A 75 8.59 -19.29 10.22
CA ILE A 75 8.66 -19.04 11.68
C ILE A 75 7.39 -19.48 12.40
N GLU A 76 6.22 -19.28 11.77
CA GLU A 76 4.93 -19.61 12.40
C GLU A 76 4.69 -21.12 12.40
N ASN A 77 5.16 -21.82 11.36
CA ASN A 77 4.95 -23.25 11.18
C ASN A 77 6.05 -24.13 11.82
N ASP A 78 7.14 -23.54 12.34
CA ASP A 78 8.23 -24.28 12.98
C ASP A 78 8.42 -23.80 14.42
N GLU A 79 7.93 -24.60 15.37
CA GLU A 79 7.98 -24.23 16.78
C GLU A 79 9.41 -24.14 17.32
N SER A 80 10.31 -25.02 16.86
CA SER A 80 11.71 -25.04 17.30
C SER A 80 12.43 -23.75 16.91
N LEU A 81 12.22 -23.30 15.67
CA LEU A 81 12.72 -22.03 15.15
C LEU A 81 12.14 -20.85 15.91
N ARG A 82 10.83 -20.87 16.19
CA ARG A 82 10.16 -19.84 16.98
C ARG A 82 10.77 -19.70 18.37
N LYS A 83 10.93 -20.82 19.10
CA LYS A 83 11.54 -20.85 20.44
C LYS A 83 12.99 -20.35 20.39
N TYR A 84 13.76 -20.75 19.38
CA TYR A 84 15.14 -20.28 19.17
C TYR A 84 15.20 -18.76 18.98
N ILE A 85 14.39 -18.20 18.07
CA ILE A 85 14.34 -16.76 17.79
C ILE A 85 14.00 -15.98 19.07
N VAL A 86 12.95 -16.40 19.80
CA VAL A 86 12.53 -15.73 21.05
C VAL A 86 13.66 -15.76 22.09
N LYS A 87 14.29 -16.92 22.30
CA LYS A 87 15.39 -17.07 23.26
C LYS A 87 16.59 -16.19 22.91
N LYS A 88 16.94 -16.08 21.62
CA LYS A 88 18.08 -15.28 21.16
C LYS A 88 17.79 -13.79 21.15
N LEU A 89 16.58 -13.38 20.77
CA LEU A 89 16.16 -11.97 20.87
C LEU A 89 16.23 -11.49 22.31
N LYS A 90 15.74 -12.28 23.29
CA LYS A 90 15.86 -11.94 24.72
C LYS A 90 17.31 -11.80 25.22
N LYS A 91 18.28 -12.38 24.51
CA LYS A 91 19.72 -12.21 24.76
C LYS A 91 20.33 -11.04 23.98
N TYR A 92 19.50 -10.14 23.44
CA TYR A 92 19.90 -8.98 22.64
C TYR A 92 20.68 -9.31 21.36
N TRP A 93 20.49 -10.52 20.79
CA TRP A 93 21.07 -10.83 19.49
C TRP A 93 20.30 -10.09 18.38
N SER A 94 21.04 -9.54 17.42
CA SER A 94 20.44 -8.93 16.23
C SER A 94 19.77 -9.97 15.33
N PRO A 95 18.66 -9.64 14.64
CA PRO A 95 18.04 -10.52 13.64
C PRO A 95 19.02 -11.04 12.58
N GLU A 96 19.98 -10.23 12.17
CA GLU A 96 21.12 -10.61 11.34
C GLU A 96 21.90 -11.78 11.95
N GLN A 97 22.38 -11.64 13.19
CA GLN A 97 23.14 -12.69 13.89
C GLN A 97 22.32 -13.97 14.08
N ILE A 98 21.04 -13.85 14.44
CA ILE A 98 20.14 -14.99 14.62
C ILE A 98 19.99 -15.75 13.31
N SER A 99 19.71 -15.03 12.21
CA SER A 99 19.55 -15.65 10.89
C SER A 99 20.85 -16.31 10.41
N GLY A 100 21.99 -15.64 10.56
CA GLY A 100 23.30 -16.17 10.16
C GLY A 100 23.67 -17.45 10.91
N ARG A 101 23.53 -17.43 12.25
CA ARG A 101 23.85 -18.59 13.09
C ARG A 101 22.88 -19.75 12.87
N TRP A 102 21.59 -19.48 12.65
CA TRP A 102 20.63 -20.53 12.30
C TRP A 102 20.95 -21.17 10.95
N ASN A 103 21.23 -20.36 9.93
CA ASN A 103 21.48 -20.82 8.56
C ASN A 103 22.77 -21.63 8.43
N LYS A 104 23.77 -21.40 9.31
CA LYS A 104 25.01 -22.20 9.36
C LYS A 104 24.71 -23.66 9.73
N ASN A 105 23.81 -23.87 10.69
CA ASN A 105 23.47 -25.21 11.20
C ASN A 105 22.34 -25.89 10.40
N HIS A 106 21.56 -25.13 9.61
CA HIS A 106 20.39 -25.64 8.90
C HIS A 106 20.40 -25.30 7.40
N LYS A 107 20.94 -26.20 6.58
CA LYS A 107 21.05 -26.00 5.12
C LYS A 107 19.69 -25.91 4.41
N ARG A 108 18.70 -26.70 4.83
CA ARG A 108 17.36 -26.79 4.19
C ARG A 108 16.34 -25.78 4.71
N LYS A 109 16.51 -25.26 5.94
CA LYS A 109 15.55 -24.37 6.62
C LYS A 109 16.12 -22.96 6.82
N LYS A 110 16.62 -22.35 5.73
CA LYS A 110 17.19 -20.99 5.80
C LYS A 110 16.12 -19.94 6.09
N ILE A 111 16.49 -18.95 6.91
CA ILE A 111 15.68 -17.79 7.29
C ILE A 111 16.42 -16.49 6.96
N GLY A 112 15.69 -15.49 6.49
CA GLY A 112 16.19 -14.14 6.32
C GLY A 112 15.91 -13.29 7.56
N LYS A 113 16.78 -12.31 7.82
CA LYS A 113 16.61 -11.30 8.87
C LYS A 113 15.27 -10.56 8.80
N ASP A 114 14.80 -10.25 7.60
CA ASP A 114 13.53 -9.54 7.40
C ASP A 114 12.32 -10.34 7.88
N SER A 115 12.39 -11.67 7.80
CA SER A 115 11.34 -12.54 8.35
C SER A 115 11.28 -12.44 9.86
N ILE A 116 12.43 -12.36 10.53
CA ILE A 116 12.53 -12.17 11.99
C ILE A 116 12.01 -10.78 12.38
N TYR A 117 12.37 -9.74 11.64
CA TYR A 117 11.82 -8.40 11.84
C TYR A 117 10.29 -8.38 11.69
N LYS A 118 9.76 -8.93 10.58
CA LYS A 118 8.30 -9.02 10.36
C LYS A 118 7.61 -9.77 11.49
N TYR A 119 8.18 -10.88 11.94
CA TYR A 119 7.65 -11.65 13.06
C TYR A 119 7.58 -10.82 14.36
N ALA A 120 8.65 -10.11 14.70
CA ALA A 120 8.66 -9.24 15.88
C ALA A 120 7.62 -8.10 15.76
N TYR A 121 7.56 -7.39 14.63
CA TYR A 121 6.64 -6.25 14.48
C TYR A 121 5.16 -6.64 14.34
N GLU A 122 4.85 -7.71 13.61
CA GLU A 122 3.46 -8.10 13.31
C GLU A 122 2.86 -9.06 14.35
N LYS A 123 3.66 -9.96 14.93
CA LYS A 123 3.16 -11.05 15.79
C LYS A 123 3.57 -10.93 17.25
N ARG A 124 4.78 -10.44 17.54
CA ARG A 124 5.36 -10.41 18.89
C ARG A 124 5.95 -9.05 19.21
N LYS A 125 5.07 -8.05 19.34
CA LYS A 125 5.46 -6.67 19.67
C LYS A 125 6.21 -6.56 20.99
N ASP A 126 6.00 -7.50 21.91
CA ASP A 126 6.72 -7.66 23.17
C ASP A 126 8.24 -7.89 22.98
N LEU A 127 8.65 -8.44 21.83
CA LEU A 127 10.05 -8.72 21.52
C LEU A 127 10.78 -7.52 20.90
N VAL A 128 10.04 -6.49 20.46
CA VAL A 128 10.61 -5.31 19.80
C VAL A 128 11.55 -4.55 20.75
N LYS A 129 11.31 -4.59 22.06
CA LYS A 129 12.18 -3.96 23.07
C LYS A 129 13.60 -4.51 23.09
N TYR A 130 13.80 -5.78 22.66
CA TYR A 130 15.11 -6.41 22.62
C TYR A 130 15.86 -6.15 21.29
N LEU A 131 15.23 -5.49 20.32
CA LEU A 131 15.90 -5.09 19.09
C LEU A 131 16.75 -3.84 19.35
N ARG A 132 18.01 -3.89 18.91
CA ARG A 132 18.96 -2.77 19.03
C ARG A 132 18.45 -1.49 18.36
N CYS A 133 17.85 -1.63 17.18
CA CYS A 133 17.20 -0.53 16.47
C CYS A 133 15.70 -0.56 16.74
N GLN A 134 15.28 0.09 17.82
CA GLN A 134 13.89 0.49 17.96
C GLN A 134 13.66 1.58 16.92
N LYS A 135 12.98 1.27 15.80
CA LYS A 135 12.61 2.29 14.82
C LYS A 135 11.66 3.28 15.51
N GLY A 136 12.22 4.30 16.16
CA GLY A 136 11.47 5.41 16.72
C GLY A 136 10.75 6.15 15.61
N LYS A 137 9.77 6.97 15.99
CA LYS A 137 9.21 7.95 15.05
C LYS A 137 10.39 8.80 14.57
N TYR A 138 10.61 8.84 13.26
CA TYR A 138 11.61 9.72 12.65
C TYR A 138 11.46 11.10 13.28
N ARG A 139 12.47 11.56 14.03
CA ARG A 139 12.43 12.85 14.70
C ARG A 139 12.41 13.89 13.59
N ARG A 140 11.24 14.50 13.35
CA ARG A 140 11.11 15.57 12.35
C ARG A 140 12.16 16.62 12.69
N ARG A 141 13.02 16.96 11.73
CA ARG A 141 14.02 18.02 11.90
C ARG A 141 13.33 19.33 12.29
N TYR A 142 14.01 20.18 13.05
CA TYR A 142 13.49 21.51 13.38
C TYR A 142 13.04 22.24 12.09
N GLY A 143 11.94 23.00 12.18
CA GLY A 143 11.36 23.70 11.04
C GLY A 143 10.56 22.84 10.04
N THR A 144 10.41 21.52 10.23
CA THR A 144 9.57 20.69 9.32
C THR A 144 8.10 21.16 9.35
N ARG A 145 7.58 21.50 10.54
CA ARG A 145 6.20 21.98 10.73
C ARG A 145 6.00 23.39 10.15
N ILE A 146 7.03 24.25 10.22
CA ILE A 146 7.03 25.59 9.62
C ILE A 146 6.98 25.48 8.09
N ARG A 147 7.85 24.65 7.49
CA ARG A 147 7.84 24.38 6.04
C ARG A 147 6.54 23.73 5.54
N GLU A 148 5.91 22.89 6.36
CA GLU A 148 4.60 22.31 6.07
C GLU A 148 3.51 23.41 6.08
N LYS A 149 3.50 24.28 7.10
CA LYS A 149 2.57 25.42 7.19
C LYS A 149 2.76 26.42 6.04
N GLN A 150 4.01 26.74 5.67
CA GLN A 150 4.33 27.61 4.54
C GLN A 150 3.83 27.02 3.22
N ARG A 151 4.08 25.72 2.97
CA ARG A 151 3.55 25.04 1.76
C ARG A 151 2.03 25.03 1.70
N GLU A 152 1.35 24.80 2.82
CA GLU A 152 -0.11 24.87 2.87
C GLU A 152 -0.65 26.29 2.67
N ALA A 153 0.07 27.31 3.16
CA ALA A 153 -0.28 28.71 2.92
C ALA A 153 -0.13 29.09 1.44
N LEU A 154 0.96 28.67 0.79
CA LEU A 154 1.22 28.94 -0.64
C LEU A 154 0.18 28.32 -1.59
N LYS A 155 -0.52 27.25 -1.19
CA LYS A 155 -1.64 26.69 -1.97
C LYS A 155 -2.87 27.59 -1.97
N LYS A 156 -2.99 28.50 -1.01
CA LYS A 156 -4.14 29.39 -0.83
C LYS A 156 -3.78 30.76 -1.39
N ARG A 157 -4.66 31.31 -2.24
CA ARG A 157 -4.59 32.74 -2.61
C ARG A 157 -5.65 33.48 -1.82
N ARG A 158 -5.26 34.55 -1.12
CA ARG A 158 -6.24 35.42 -0.45
C ARG A 158 -7.01 36.23 -1.49
N ILE A 159 -8.26 36.53 -1.19
CA ILE A 159 -9.14 37.31 -2.07
C ILE A 159 -8.54 38.69 -2.33
N ASP A 160 -7.88 39.28 -1.34
CA ASP A 160 -7.23 40.59 -1.44
C ASP A 160 -6.04 40.60 -2.40
N GLN A 161 -5.40 39.45 -2.61
CA GLN A 161 -4.27 39.29 -3.54
C GLN A 161 -4.75 38.98 -4.96
N ARG A 162 -6.06 39.07 -5.24
CA ARG A 162 -6.58 38.87 -6.57
C ARG A 162 -6.22 40.08 -7.45
N PRO A 163 -5.77 39.87 -8.69
CA PRO A 163 -5.47 40.97 -9.60
C PRO A 163 -6.72 41.81 -9.88
N GLU A 164 -6.55 43.13 -9.95
CA GLU A 164 -7.65 44.12 -10.08
C GLU A 164 -8.52 43.89 -11.32
N ILE A 165 -7.96 43.33 -12.39
CA ILE A 165 -8.71 42.99 -13.61
C ILE A 165 -9.90 42.05 -13.32
N ILE A 166 -9.84 41.27 -12.24
CA ILE A 166 -10.93 40.40 -11.79
C ILE A 166 -12.08 41.22 -11.17
N ASN A 167 -11.79 42.35 -10.49
CA ASN A 167 -12.82 43.27 -9.98
C ASN A 167 -13.64 43.85 -11.15
N GLN A 168 -12.98 44.10 -12.28
CA GLN A 168 -13.59 44.60 -13.51
C GLN A 168 -14.26 43.51 -14.36
N ARG A 169 -14.42 42.28 -13.82
CA ARG A 169 -14.92 41.10 -14.54
C ARG A 169 -14.14 40.74 -15.81
N GLY A 170 -12.91 41.22 -15.95
CA GLY A 170 -12.01 40.91 -17.06
C GLY A 170 -11.35 39.54 -16.93
N ARG A 171 -11.10 38.87 -18.06
CA ARG A 171 -10.38 37.59 -18.09
C ARG A 171 -8.88 37.82 -18.01
N GLN A 172 -8.21 37.28 -16.97
CA GLN A 172 -6.76 37.12 -17.01
C GLN A 172 -6.36 36.07 -18.04
N ARG A 173 -5.58 36.49 -19.04
CA ARG A 173 -4.84 35.55 -19.91
C ARG A 173 -3.69 34.97 -19.08
N LYS A 174 -3.62 33.64 -18.98
CA LYS A 174 -2.47 32.96 -18.34
C LYS A 174 -1.28 33.07 -19.29
N ASN A 175 -0.42 34.06 -19.09
CA ASN A 175 0.85 34.14 -19.82
C ASN A 175 1.81 33.10 -19.24
N ASN A 176 1.86 31.92 -19.88
CA ASN A 176 2.92 30.95 -19.68
C ASN A 176 4.12 31.35 -20.54
N ARG A 177 4.88 32.37 -20.14
CA ARG A 177 6.25 32.59 -20.64
C ARG A 177 7.12 33.06 -19.49
N THR A 178 7.86 32.11 -18.93
CA THR A 178 9.06 32.36 -18.15
C THR A 178 10.17 32.63 -19.17
N ILE A 179 10.64 33.86 -19.30
CA ILE A 179 11.96 34.15 -19.87
C ILE A 179 12.62 35.12 -18.91
N GLN A 180 13.76 34.68 -18.39
CA GLN A 180 14.70 35.45 -17.61
C GLN A 180 15.28 36.54 -18.50
N GLU A 181 15.18 37.80 -18.09
CA GLU A 181 16.10 38.86 -18.50
C GLU A 181 16.45 39.63 -17.22
N ASP A 182 17.45 39.10 -16.52
CA ASP A 182 18.25 39.89 -15.59
C ASP A 182 19.33 40.63 -16.42
N SER A 183 19.54 41.90 -16.04
CA SER A 183 20.78 42.68 -16.18
C SER A 183 21.27 43.08 -17.58
N GLU A 184 20.82 44.25 -18.05
CA GLU A 184 21.76 45.28 -18.52
C GLU A 184 22.13 46.19 -17.33
N ARG A 185 23.30 45.94 -16.75
CA ARG A 185 24.27 46.92 -16.26
C ARG A 185 25.60 46.23 -16.02
#